data_AF-A0A0J7ZN70-F1
#
_entry.id   AF-A0A0J7ZN70-F1
#
_cell.length_a   1.000
_cell.length_b   1.000
_cell.length_c   1.000
_cell.angle_alpha   90.00
_cell.angle_beta   90.00
_cell.angle_gamma   90.00
#
_symmetry.space_group_name_H-M   'P 1'
#
loop_
_entity.id
_entity.type
_entity.pdbx_description
1 polymer ?
#
loop_
_entity_poly.entity_id
_entity_poly.type
_entity_poly.pdbx_seq_one_letter_code
_entity_poly.pdbx_strand_id
1 'polypeptide(L)'
;MSAGDLAAGGEQTVRGAGFEPGEVVLVAIDADTRYQAVADEEGRVSRAFPVYATSVEGTHTVELRSVTGERVAATRFEVRPSG
;
A
#
# COMPACT_ATOMS: atom_id res chain seq x y z
N MET A 1 -13.75 -0.07 -0.94
CA MET A 1 -12.92 1.16 -1.04
C MET A 1 -12.89 1.53 -2.51
N SER A 2 -13.25 2.76 -2.86
CA SER A 2 -13.18 3.24 -4.25
C SER A 2 -11.72 3.40 -4.63
N ALA A 3 -11.29 2.78 -5.73
CA ALA A 3 -9.99 3.04 -6.35
C ALA A 3 -10.00 4.50 -6.81
N GLY A 4 -9.33 5.38 -6.06
CA GLY A 4 -9.22 6.79 -6.40
C GLY A 4 -8.12 6.98 -7.43
N ASP A 5 -8.46 7.57 -8.57
CA ASP A 5 -7.51 8.01 -9.59
C ASP A 5 -6.43 8.90 -8.96
N LEU A 6 -5.17 8.50 -9.03
CA LEU A 6 -4.05 9.30 -8.53
C LEU A 6 -3.26 9.91 -9.67
N ALA A 7 -3.14 11.24 -9.62
CA ALA A 7 -2.20 11.95 -10.47
C ALA A 7 -0.76 11.56 -10.11
N ALA A 8 0.07 11.35 -11.14
CA ALA A 8 1.49 11.14 -10.97
C ALA A 8 2.11 12.31 -10.16
N GLY A 9 2.93 12.00 -9.15
CA GLY A 9 3.45 12.98 -8.18
C GLY A 9 2.59 13.18 -6.93
N GLY A 10 1.45 12.49 -6.82
CA GLY A 10 0.60 12.49 -5.63
C GLY A 10 1.08 11.57 -4.50
N GLU A 11 0.33 11.56 -3.40
CA GLU A 11 0.53 10.63 -2.28
C GLU A 11 -0.61 9.61 -2.24
N GLN A 12 -0.27 8.32 -2.17
CA GLN A 12 -1.24 7.25 -1.96
C GLN A 12 -1.14 6.76 -0.51
N THR A 13 -2.29 6.61 0.14
CA THR A 13 -2.39 5.91 1.42
C THR A 13 -2.95 4.51 1.21
N VAL A 14 -2.26 3.48 1.68
CA VAL A 14 -2.80 2.12 1.83
C VAL A 14 -3.25 1.90 3.27
N ARG A 15 -4.40 1.24 3.44
CA ARG A 15 -4.95 0.87 4.74
C ARG A 15 -5.27 -0.62 4.78
N GLY A 16 -4.99 -1.25 5.91
CA GLY A 16 -5.31 -2.64 6.20
C GLY A 16 -5.76 -2.81 7.64
N ALA A 17 -6.44 -3.90 7.94
CA ALA A 17 -6.93 -4.20 9.28
C ALA A 17 -6.92 -5.70 9.56
N GLY A 18 -6.96 -6.05 10.84
CA GLY A 18 -6.95 -7.43 11.32
C GLY A 18 -5.54 -8.00 11.50
N PHE A 19 -4.53 -7.16 11.71
CA PHE A 19 -3.20 -7.57 12.17
C PHE A 19 -3.17 -7.61 13.70
N GLU A 20 -2.17 -8.24 14.30
CA GLU A 20 -1.94 -8.17 15.75
C GLU A 20 -1.40 -6.78 16.14
N PRO A 21 -1.77 -6.22 17.30
CA PRO A 21 -1.20 -4.96 17.77
C PRO A 21 0.33 -4.98 17.82
N GLY A 22 0.98 -3.98 17.21
CA GLY A 22 2.43 -3.91 17.11
C GLY A 22 3.05 -4.81 16.03
N GLU A 23 2.24 -5.54 15.27
CA GLU A 23 2.73 -6.38 14.17
C GLU A 23 3.37 -5.52 13.07
N VAL A 24 4.54 -5.96 12.60
CA VAL A 24 5.21 -5.35 11.45
C VAL A 24 4.63 -5.93 10.16
N VAL A 25 4.08 -5.05 9.33
CA VAL A 25 3.50 -5.36 8.03
C VAL A 25 4.39 -4.79 6.94
N LEU A 26 4.81 -5.65 6.03
CA LEU A 26 5.57 -5.28 4.84
C LEU A 26 4.60 -4.81 3.76
N VAL A 27 4.92 -3.69 3.12
CA VAL A 27 4.15 -3.11 2.02
C VAL A 27 4.95 -3.28 0.74
N ALA A 28 4.41 -4.07 -0.18
CA ALA A 28 4.97 -4.26 -1.51
C ALA A 28 4.11 -3.56 -2.57
N ILE A 29 4.77 -2.98 -3.57
CA ILE A 29 4.15 -2.36 -4.74
C ILE A 29 4.69 -3.11 -5.95
N ASP A 30 3.82 -3.75 -6.72
CA ASP A 30 4.17 -4.63 -7.85
C ASP A 30 5.22 -5.68 -7.47
N ALA A 31 4.97 -6.37 -6.35
CA ALA A 31 5.86 -7.34 -5.72
C ALA A 31 7.20 -6.79 -5.18
N ASP A 32 7.51 -5.51 -5.38
CA ASP A 32 8.69 -4.86 -4.81
C ASP A 32 8.39 -4.34 -3.42
N THR A 33 9.09 -4.87 -2.41
CA THR A 33 8.86 -4.51 -1.00
C THR A 33 9.59 -3.22 -0.66
N ARG A 34 8.84 -2.14 -0.46
CA ARG A 34 9.42 -0.80 -0.32
C ARG A 34 9.22 -0.18 1.05
N TYR A 35 8.15 -0.53 1.74
CA TYR A 35 7.80 0.11 3.01
C TYR A 35 7.42 -0.90 4.08
N GLN A 36 7.44 -0.41 5.32
CA GLN A 36 6.94 -1.14 6.48
C GLN A 36 5.91 -0.27 7.21
N ALA A 37 4.91 -0.89 7.80
CA ALA A 37 3.95 -0.27 8.69
C ALA A 37 3.84 -1.11 9.96
N VAL A 38 3.56 -0.47 11.09
CA VAL A 38 3.29 -1.16 12.35
C VAL A 38 1.80 -1.03 12.61
N ALA A 39 1.15 -2.14 12.95
CA ALA A 39 -0.27 -2.15 13.31
C ALA A 39 -0.51 -1.42 14.64
N ASP A 40 -1.57 -0.61 14.67
CA ASP A 40 -2.02 0.09 15.88
C ASP A 40 -2.62 -0.87 16.92
N GLU A 41 -3.06 -0.33 18.06
CA GLU A 41 -3.63 -1.12 19.16
C GLU A 41 -4.90 -1.90 18.77
N GLU A 42 -5.54 -1.51 17.67
CA GLU A 42 -6.71 -2.17 17.11
C GLU A 42 -6.39 -3.01 15.86
N GLY A 43 -5.11 -3.26 15.59
CA GLY A 43 -4.68 -4.13 14.50
C GLY A 43 -4.82 -3.51 13.11
N ARG A 44 -4.83 -2.19 13.01
CA ARG A 44 -4.94 -1.45 11.74
C ARG A 44 -3.60 -0.87 11.34
N VAL A 45 -3.34 -0.91 10.04
CA VAL A 45 -2.17 -0.29 9.41
C VAL A 45 -2.62 0.80 8.46
N SER A 46 -1.91 1.92 8.49
CA SER A 46 -2.07 3.00 7.52
C SER A 46 -0.67 3.47 7.09
N ARG A 47 -0.38 3.40 5.80
CA ARG A 47 0.90 3.81 5.24
C ARG A 47 0.70 4.70 4.04
N ALA A 48 1.22 5.91 4.14
CA ALA A 48 1.36 6.81 3.01
C ALA A 48 2.66 6.51 2.25
N PHE A 49 2.62 6.63 0.93
CA PHE A 49 3.79 6.58 0.08
C PHE A 49 3.62 7.48 -1.15
N PRO A 50 4.72 8.07 -1.65
CA PRO A 50 4.68 8.87 -2.86
C PRO A 50 4.42 7.98 -4.10
N VAL A 51 3.51 8.41 -4.96
CA VAL A 51 3.39 7.93 -6.34
C VAL A 51 4.34 8.77 -7.17
N TYR A 52 5.55 8.27 -7.41
CA TYR A 52 6.56 9.03 -8.15
C TYR A 52 6.07 9.37 -9.56
N ALA A 53 6.45 10.54 -10.08
CA ALA A 53 6.08 10.96 -11.44
C ALA A 53 6.59 10.01 -12.54
N THR A 54 7.61 9.20 -12.22
CA THR A 54 8.17 8.15 -13.09
C THR A 54 7.49 6.79 -12.90
N SER A 55 6.44 6.70 -12.08
CA SER A 55 5.66 5.47 -11.95
C SER A 55 5.03 5.18 -13.30
N VAL A 56 5.13 3.92 -13.73
CA VAL A 56 4.56 3.48 -15.00
C VAL A 56 3.06 3.77 -14.98
N GLU A 57 2.50 4.31 -16.04
CA GLU A 57 1.06 4.52 -16.11
C GLU A 57 0.31 3.18 -16.09
N GLY A 58 -0.84 3.16 -15.42
CA GLY A 58 -1.72 2.00 -15.38
C GLY A 58 -1.96 1.45 -13.98
N THR A 59 -2.41 0.20 -13.93
CA THR A 59 -2.80 -0.46 -12.68
C THR A 59 -1.60 -1.05 -11.96
N HIS A 60 -1.44 -0.66 -10.70
CA HIS A 60 -0.46 -1.20 -9.77
C HIS A 60 -1.14 -2.00 -8.67
N THR A 61 -0.43 -2.98 -8.14
CA THR A 61 -0.91 -3.78 -7.00
C THR A 61 -0.11 -3.43 -5.75
N VAL A 62 -0.82 -3.15 -4.65
CA VAL A 62 -0.23 -3.02 -3.32
C VAL A 62 -0.58 -4.25 -2.51
N GLU A 63 0.44 -4.87 -1.93
CA GLU A 63 0.30 -6.02 -1.06
C GLU A 63 0.78 -5.67 0.34
N LEU A 64 -0.03 -6.00 1.33
CA LEU A 64 0.30 -5.97 2.74
C LEU A 64 0.52 -7.40 3.19
N ARG A 65 1.69 -7.70 3.74
CA ARG A 65 2.00 -9.03 4.29
C ARG A 65 2.60 -8.96 5.67
N SER A 66 2.23 -9.88 6.53
CA SER A 66 2.96 -10.08 7.80
C SER A 66 4.39 -10.55 7.51
N VAL A 67 5.33 -10.25 8.41
CA VAL A 67 6.71 -10.77 8.29
C VAL A 67 6.73 -12.30 8.37
N THR A 68 5.77 -12.91 9.08
CA THR A 68 5.62 -14.37 9.17
C THR A 68 5.00 -15.00 7.92
N GLY A 69 4.39 -14.21 7.04
CA GLY A 69 3.69 -14.67 5.83
C GLY A 69 2.30 -15.25 6.08
N GLU A 70 1.81 -15.26 7.31
CA GLU A 70 0.51 -15.83 7.69
C GLU A 70 -0.68 -15.00 7.21
N ARG A 71 -0.48 -13.70 6.94
CA ARG A 71 -1.54 -12.79 6.49
C ARG A 71 -1.08 -12.02 5.27
N VAL A 72 -1.95 -12.03 4.25
CA VAL A 72 -1.76 -11.29 3.00
C VAL A 72 -3.06 -10.59 2.65
N ALA A 73 -2.99 -9.30 2.37
CA ALA A 73 -4.07 -8.51 1.81
C ALA A 73 -3.55 -7.73 0.60
N ALA A 74 -4.32 -7.69 -0.49
CA ALA A 74 -3.93 -6.99 -1.70
C ALA A 74 -5.02 -6.01 -2.15
N THR A 75 -4.60 -4.88 -2.68
CA THR A 75 -5.47 -3.91 -3.34
C THR A 75 -4.79 -3.34 -4.57
N ARG A 76 -5.54 -2.62 -5.41
CA ARG A 76 -5.03 -2.04 -6.65
C ARG A 76 -5.29 -0.54 -6.68
N PHE A 77 -4.37 0.19 -7.29
CA PHE A 77 -4.54 1.61 -7.60
C PHE A 77 -4.14 1.88 -9.04
N GLU A 78 -4.69 2.93 -9.64
CA GLU A 78 -4.41 3.33 -11.03
C GLU A 78 -3.61 4.64 -11.02
N VAL A 79 -2.49 4.65 -11.72
CA VAL A 79 -1.68 5.84 -11.98
C VAL A 79 -2.04 6.35 -13.37
N ARG A 80 -2.49 7.61 -13.45
CA ARG A 80 -2.76 8.28 -14.73
C ARG A 80 -1.68 9.32 -15.06
N PRO A 81 -1.46 9.62 -16.34
CA PRO A 81 -0.59 10.71 -16.76
C PRO A 81 -0.95 12.01 -16.04
N SER A 82 0.07 12.69 -15.52
CA SER A 82 -0.05 14.10 -15.17
C SER A 82 -0.15 14.89 -16.48
N GLY A 83 -1.36 15.33 -16.82
CA GLY A 83 -1.62 16.18 -18.00
C GLY A 83 -0.92 17.53 -17.93
#